data_AF-A0A971CVG2-F1
#
_entry.id   AF-A0A971CVG2-F1
#
_cell.length_a   1.000
_cell.length_b   1.000
_cell.length_c   1.000
_cell.angle_alpha   90.00
_cell.angle_beta   90.00
_cell.angle_gamma   90.00
#
_symmetry.space_group_name_H-M   'P 1'
#
loop_
_entity.id
_entity.type
_entity.pdbx_description
1 polymer ?
#
loop_
_entity_poly.entity_id
_entity_poly.type
_entity_poly.pdbx_seq_one_letter_code
_entity_poly.pdbx_strand_id
1 'polypeptide(L)'
;MTLNIAKVWFSLAVLVGFLGVGALANPLFIEDFESDLSQWTGKNNGAHHGVIVADPLNAGNNVLSFSATASGGDIFTIAAFDLVAGQQYTISFDYLGLPSQIAGGAGGFAGLSQAYPGTHLWYYGTNSTSGAAPILVDDGQWHTYTYDFIAPSSIGSSIHLMFEDFSYSAASVAGDALFDNVQISTIPVPGALLLGSIGLGLTGHLRRRRAF
;
A
#
# COMPACT_ATOMS: atom_id res chain seq x y z
N MET A 1 75.48 -5.47 32.09
CA MET A 1 74.19 -4.74 32.20
C MET A 1 73.30 -5.26 31.08
N THR A 2 72.49 -6.28 31.37
CA THR A 2 71.66 -7.01 30.41
C THR A 2 70.22 -6.53 30.54
N LEU A 3 69.66 -5.97 29.45
CA LEU A 3 68.31 -5.41 29.43
C LEU A 3 67.30 -6.51 29.07
N ASN A 4 66.38 -6.81 29.99
CA ASN A 4 65.22 -7.68 29.76
C ASN A 4 64.13 -6.90 29.01
N ILE A 5 63.67 -7.42 27.86
CA ILE A 5 62.51 -6.88 27.14
C ILE A 5 61.30 -7.77 27.44
N ALA A 6 60.35 -7.24 28.20
CA ALA A 6 59.06 -7.87 28.44
C ALA A 6 58.16 -7.73 27.21
N LYS A 7 57.63 -8.86 26.71
CA LYS A 7 56.62 -8.88 25.63
C LYS A 7 55.26 -8.50 26.21
N VAL A 8 54.76 -7.33 25.83
CA VAL A 8 53.38 -6.90 26.07
C VAL A 8 52.50 -7.47 24.98
N TRP A 9 51.50 -8.27 25.36
CA TRP A 9 50.47 -8.78 24.45
C TRP A 9 49.32 -7.76 24.40
N PHE A 10 49.06 -7.18 23.23
CA PHE A 10 47.85 -6.41 22.96
C PHE A 10 46.76 -7.35 22.43
N SER A 11 45.73 -7.57 23.23
CA SER A 11 44.49 -8.22 22.77
C SER A 11 43.68 -7.22 21.94
N LEU A 12 43.55 -7.48 20.64
CA LEU A 12 42.69 -6.71 19.74
C LEU A 12 41.23 -7.13 19.96
N ALA A 13 40.47 -6.33 20.71
CA ALA A 13 39.02 -6.46 20.76
C ALA A 13 38.43 -5.84 19.48
N VAL A 14 38.01 -6.69 18.53
CA VAL A 14 37.26 -6.25 17.35
C VAL A 14 35.80 -6.05 17.77
N LEU A 15 35.42 -4.79 17.97
CA LEU A 15 34.02 -4.39 18.12
C LEU A 15 33.38 -4.39 16.73
N VAL A 16 32.65 -5.45 16.39
CA VAL A 16 31.81 -5.47 15.18
C VAL A 16 30.56 -4.64 15.48
N GLY A 17 30.57 -3.37 15.06
CA GLY A 17 29.36 -2.54 15.05
C GLY A 17 28.39 -3.07 13.99
N PHE A 18 27.26 -3.62 14.43
CA PHE A 18 26.13 -3.92 13.55
C PHE A 18 25.50 -2.60 13.10
N LEU A 19 25.84 -2.15 11.89
CA LEU A 19 25.00 -1.19 11.17
C LEU A 19 23.79 -1.96 10.64
N GLY A 20 22.70 -1.95 11.42
CA GLY A 20 21.40 -2.35 10.91
C GLY A 20 20.96 -1.34 9.86
N VAL A 21 21.24 -1.61 8.59
CA VAL A 21 20.59 -0.90 7.49
C VAL A 21 19.12 -1.31 7.54
N GLY A 22 18.27 -0.44 8.09
CA GLY A 22 16.83 -0.62 8.02
C GLY A 22 16.45 -0.75 6.55
N ALA A 23 15.77 -1.83 6.20
CA ALA A 23 15.25 -1.96 4.85
C ALA A 23 14.18 -0.86 4.65
N LEU A 24 14.28 -0.13 3.53
CA LEU A 24 13.36 0.95 3.19
C LEU A 24 12.18 0.40 2.40
N ALA A 25 10.97 0.92 2.66
CA ALA A 25 9.80 0.60 1.84
C ALA A 25 10.03 1.08 0.40
N ASN A 26 9.78 0.21 -0.58
CA ASN A 26 9.90 0.56 -1.99
C ASN A 26 8.49 0.81 -2.55
N PRO A 27 8.17 2.02 -3.04
CA PRO A 27 6.87 2.28 -3.66
C PRO A 27 6.70 1.47 -4.93
N LEU A 28 5.54 0.84 -5.07
CA LEU A 28 5.06 0.14 -6.25
C LEU A 28 4.22 1.07 -7.13
N PHE A 29 3.52 2.02 -6.50
CA PHE A 29 2.66 2.99 -7.14
C PHE A 29 2.57 4.25 -6.28
N ILE A 30 2.52 5.42 -6.92
CA ILE A 30 2.28 6.72 -6.30
C ILE A 30 1.41 7.52 -7.27
N GLU A 31 0.39 8.19 -6.74
CA GLU A 31 -0.47 9.12 -7.48
C GLU A 31 -0.87 10.27 -6.57
N ASP A 32 -0.69 11.49 -7.06
CA ASP A 32 -1.04 12.76 -6.40
C ASP A 32 -2.09 13.55 -7.19
N PHE A 33 -2.54 13.03 -8.35
CA PHE A 33 -3.55 13.63 -9.21
C PHE A 33 -3.22 15.06 -9.71
N GLU A 34 -1.95 15.48 -9.65
CA GLU A 34 -1.51 16.80 -10.13
C GLU A 34 -1.20 16.84 -11.63
N SER A 35 -1.37 15.71 -12.32
CA SER A 35 -1.12 15.56 -13.76
C SER A 35 -2.40 15.19 -14.52
N ASP A 36 -2.51 13.94 -14.99
CA ASP A 36 -3.65 13.42 -15.73
C ASP A 36 -3.96 11.98 -15.30
N LEU A 37 -5.07 11.43 -15.82
CA LEU A 37 -5.48 10.06 -15.53
C LEU A 37 -4.96 9.04 -16.56
N SER A 38 -3.85 9.32 -17.25
CA SER A 38 -3.30 8.42 -18.29
C SER A 38 -2.83 7.07 -17.77
N GLN A 39 -2.63 6.94 -16.46
CA GLN A 39 -2.29 5.68 -15.78
C GLN A 39 -3.52 4.85 -15.40
N TRP A 40 -4.72 5.32 -15.76
CA TRP A 40 -5.98 4.78 -15.30
C TRP A 40 -6.91 4.38 -16.46
N THR A 41 -7.76 3.39 -16.22
CA THR A 41 -8.75 2.89 -17.16
C THR A 41 -10.05 2.59 -16.44
N GLY A 42 -11.15 2.52 -17.19
CA GLY A 42 -12.42 2.00 -16.68
C GLY A 42 -12.58 0.51 -16.91
N LYS A 43 -13.79 0.03 -16.62
CA LYS A 43 -14.17 -1.38 -16.83
C LYS A 43 -13.93 -1.81 -18.28
N ASN A 44 -13.51 -3.05 -18.45
CA ASN A 44 -13.17 -3.70 -19.72
C ASN A 44 -12.13 -2.92 -20.53
N ASN A 45 -11.17 -2.27 -19.88
CA ASN A 45 -10.20 -1.37 -20.52
C ASN A 45 -10.86 -0.19 -21.28
N GLY A 46 -12.01 0.27 -20.79
CA GLY A 46 -12.82 1.31 -21.42
C GLY A 46 -12.70 2.67 -20.72
N ALA A 47 -13.66 3.54 -21.01
CA ALA A 47 -13.80 4.81 -20.31
C ALA A 47 -14.08 4.60 -18.81
N HIS A 48 -13.47 5.44 -17.97
CA HIS A 48 -13.71 5.51 -16.52
C HIS A 48 -14.53 6.75 -16.15
N HIS A 49 -15.04 6.77 -14.92
CA HIS A 49 -15.75 7.94 -14.40
C HIS A 49 -14.87 8.88 -13.58
N GLY A 50 -13.63 8.48 -13.24
CA GLY A 50 -12.72 9.35 -12.51
C GLY A 50 -12.40 10.63 -13.28
N VAL A 51 -12.34 11.74 -12.56
CA VAL A 51 -12.04 13.08 -13.04
C VAL A 51 -11.13 13.78 -12.04
N ILE A 52 -10.21 14.60 -12.53
CA ILE A 52 -9.38 15.45 -11.68
C ILE A 52 -10.14 16.77 -11.47
N VAL A 53 -10.30 17.17 -10.21
CA VAL A 53 -10.94 18.42 -9.81
C VAL A 53 -10.06 19.15 -8.79
N ALA A 54 -10.26 20.45 -8.63
CA ALA A 54 -9.61 21.19 -7.54
C ALA A 54 -10.12 20.68 -6.19
N ASP A 55 -9.22 20.51 -5.22
CA ASP A 55 -9.58 20.18 -3.84
C ASP A 55 -10.51 21.26 -3.26
N PRO A 56 -11.73 20.89 -2.80
CA PRO A 56 -12.69 21.85 -2.27
C PRO A 56 -12.22 22.58 -0.99
N LEU A 57 -11.25 22.04 -0.27
CA LEU A 57 -10.66 22.62 0.94
C LEU A 57 -9.33 23.35 0.66
N ASN A 58 -8.70 23.09 -0.48
CA ASN A 58 -7.45 23.72 -0.89
C ASN A 58 -7.33 23.82 -2.42
N ALA A 59 -7.82 24.91 -3.02
CA ALA A 59 -7.83 25.09 -4.47
C ALA A 59 -6.44 25.11 -5.17
N GLY A 60 -5.34 25.04 -4.42
CA GLY A 60 -3.99 24.85 -4.96
C GLY A 60 -3.58 23.38 -5.17
N ASN A 61 -4.45 22.43 -4.82
CA ASN A 61 -4.27 20.99 -4.94
C ASN A 61 -5.36 20.42 -5.85
N ASN A 62 -5.05 19.35 -6.58
CA ASN A 62 -5.97 18.60 -7.41
C ASN A 62 -6.17 17.21 -6.84
N VAL A 63 -7.38 16.67 -6.99
CA VAL A 63 -7.76 15.39 -6.38
C VAL A 63 -8.61 14.58 -7.33
N LEU A 64 -8.66 13.27 -7.10
CA LEU A 64 -9.60 12.39 -7.80
C LEU A 64 -11.01 12.61 -7.25
N SER A 65 -11.95 12.76 -8.17
CA SER A 65 -13.40 12.72 -7.95
C SER A 65 -14.05 11.92 -9.09
N PHE A 66 -15.38 11.86 -9.13
CA PHE A 66 -16.12 11.02 -10.08
C PHE A 66 -17.23 11.80 -10.78
N SER A 67 -17.36 11.58 -12.09
CA SER A 67 -18.38 12.19 -12.93
C SER A 67 -19.72 11.43 -12.94
N ALA A 68 -19.72 10.21 -12.44
CA ALA A 68 -20.89 9.36 -12.27
C ALA A 68 -20.62 8.34 -11.15
N THR A 69 -21.68 7.84 -10.55
CA THR A 69 -21.61 6.72 -9.60
C THR A 69 -21.70 5.39 -10.34
N ALA A 70 -21.06 4.34 -9.80
CA ALA A 70 -21.16 2.99 -10.34
C ALA A 70 -21.16 1.91 -9.25
N SER A 71 -20.97 0.66 -9.67
CA SER A 71 -20.77 -0.50 -8.79
C SER A 71 -19.66 -1.41 -9.32
N GLY A 72 -18.72 -1.84 -8.48
CA GLY A 72 -17.63 -2.72 -8.86
C GLY A 72 -16.42 -2.00 -9.47
N GLY A 73 -16.10 -0.79 -9.01
CA GLY A 73 -14.94 -0.01 -9.41
C GLY A 73 -15.24 0.98 -10.54
N ASP A 74 -14.96 2.27 -10.36
CA ASP A 74 -15.15 3.29 -11.38
C ASP A 74 -13.91 3.53 -12.23
N ILE A 75 -12.75 3.34 -11.61
CA ILE A 75 -11.44 3.58 -12.21
C ILE A 75 -10.42 2.59 -11.65
N PHE A 76 -9.50 2.14 -12.49
CA PHE A 76 -8.51 1.11 -12.19
C PHE A 76 -7.14 1.50 -12.76
N THR A 77 -6.05 1.14 -12.11
CA THR A 77 -4.72 1.34 -12.69
C THR A 77 -4.53 0.49 -13.95
N ILE A 78 -3.94 1.05 -15.00
CA ILE A 78 -3.56 0.32 -16.22
C ILE A 78 -2.41 -0.62 -15.91
N ALA A 79 -1.36 -0.09 -15.28
CA ALA A 79 -0.25 -0.91 -14.80
C ALA A 79 -0.77 -1.83 -13.69
N ALA A 80 -0.53 -3.12 -13.87
CA ALA A 80 -0.85 -4.12 -12.88
C ALA A 80 0.36 -4.35 -11.96
N PHE A 81 0.09 -4.68 -10.72
CA PHE A 81 1.08 -5.05 -9.71
C PHE A 81 1.09 -6.56 -9.52
N ASP A 82 2.29 -7.12 -9.41
CA ASP A 82 2.44 -8.51 -8.98
C ASP A 82 2.67 -8.54 -7.46
N LEU A 83 1.69 -9.10 -6.75
CA LEU A 83 1.78 -9.30 -5.31
C LEU A 83 2.40 -10.67 -5.02
N VAL A 84 3.47 -10.68 -4.24
CA VAL A 84 4.16 -11.90 -3.85
C VAL A 84 3.42 -12.51 -2.67
N ALA A 85 2.88 -13.72 -2.84
CA ALA A 85 2.18 -14.42 -1.76
C ALA A 85 3.01 -14.47 -0.47
N GLY A 86 2.42 -14.06 0.65
CA GLY A 86 3.08 -13.99 1.95
C GLY A 86 3.94 -12.74 2.19
N GLN A 87 4.20 -11.91 1.17
CA GLN A 87 4.81 -10.59 1.35
C GLN A 87 3.78 -9.62 1.92
N GLN A 88 4.24 -8.74 2.81
CA GLN A 88 3.43 -7.69 3.39
C GLN A 88 3.54 -6.40 2.58
N TYR A 89 2.41 -5.74 2.39
CA TYR A 89 2.25 -4.51 1.63
C TYR A 89 1.44 -3.51 2.45
N THR A 90 1.64 -2.23 2.16
CA THR A 90 0.82 -1.13 2.65
C THR A 90 0.19 -0.42 1.46
N ILE A 91 -1.11 -0.11 1.59
CA ILE A 91 -1.80 0.89 0.76
C ILE A 91 -2.13 2.07 1.66
N SER A 92 -1.82 3.27 1.21
CA SER A 92 -2.26 4.51 1.85
C SER A 92 -2.88 5.45 0.83
N PHE A 93 -3.82 6.25 1.31
CA PHE A 93 -4.46 7.32 0.55
C PHE A 93 -5.12 8.29 1.52
N ASP A 94 -5.32 9.52 1.07
CA ASP A 94 -6.21 10.47 1.71
C ASP A 94 -7.60 10.36 1.09
N TYR A 95 -8.63 10.50 1.93
CA TYR A 95 -10.02 10.52 1.50
C TYR A 95 -10.78 11.67 2.15
N LEU A 96 -11.60 12.32 1.35
CA LEU A 96 -12.55 13.35 1.76
C LEU A 96 -13.92 12.94 1.24
N GLY A 97 -14.81 12.55 2.16
CA GLY A 97 -16.22 12.40 1.88
C GLY A 97 -16.96 13.68 2.19
N LEU A 98 -17.60 14.28 1.18
CA LEU A 98 -18.48 15.42 1.42
C LEU A 98 -19.73 14.92 2.17
N PRO A 99 -20.19 15.62 3.23
CA PRO A 99 -21.31 15.15 4.03
C PRO A 99 -22.56 14.91 3.19
N SER A 100 -22.87 13.64 2.95
CA SER A 100 -24.06 13.22 2.22
C SER A 100 -25.23 13.03 3.19
N GLN A 101 -26.45 13.37 2.76
CA GLN A 101 -27.69 13.08 3.51
C GLN A 101 -28.23 11.68 3.20
N ILE A 102 -27.44 10.83 2.53
CA ILE A 102 -27.88 9.55 1.99
C ILE A 102 -27.33 8.43 2.86
N ALA A 103 -28.17 7.44 3.14
CA ALA A 103 -27.75 6.25 3.88
C ALA A 103 -26.65 5.50 3.10
N GLY A 104 -25.50 5.28 3.74
CA GLY A 104 -24.33 4.65 3.12
C GLY A 104 -23.17 5.61 2.88
N GLY A 105 -23.40 6.93 2.97
CA GLY A 105 -22.34 7.93 2.86
C GLY A 105 -22.18 8.50 1.45
N ALA A 106 -20.99 9.03 1.18
CA ALA A 106 -20.58 9.63 -0.10
C ALA A 106 -20.14 8.60 -1.15
N GLY A 107 -20.33 7.30 -0.89
CA GLY A 107 -20.08 6.26 -1.88
C GLY A 107 -18.61 5.86 -2.06
N GLY A 108 -17.66 6.48 -1.35
CA GLY A 108 -16.24 6.14 -1.50
C GLY A 108 -15.93 4.67 -1.21
N PHE A 109 -15.26 3.99 -2.14
CA PHE A 109 -14.61 2.70 -1.91
C PHE A 109 -13.19 2.66 -2.49
N ALA A 110 -12.30 1.95 -1.80
CA ALA A 110 -10.93 1.70 -2.23
C ALA A 110 -10.59 0.22 -2.09
N GLY A 111 -9.98 -0.35 -3.12
CA GLY A 111 -9.64 -1.77 -3.13
C GLY A 111 -8.72 -2.18 -4.27
N LEU A 112 -8.54 -3.50 -4.39
CA LEU A 112 -7.76 -4.12 -5.46
C LEU A 112 -8.64 -5.05 -6.29
N SER A 113 -8.33 -5.17 -7.58
CA SER A 113 -9.02 -6.05 -8.52
C SER A 113 -8.07 -6.90 -9.34
N GLN A 114 -8.44 -8.16 -9.59
CA GLN A 114 -7.69 -9.08 -10.48
C GLN A 114 -7.95 -8.87 -11.98
N ALA A 115 -8.81 -7.91 -12.35
CA ALA A 115 -9.15 -7.51 -13.73
C ALA A 115 -9.98 -6.20 -13.75
N TYR A 116 -10.75 -5.94 -14.81
CA TYR A 116 -11.55 -4.72 -15.00
C TYR A 116 -13.04 -5.00 -15.31
N PRO A 117 -13.92 -5.31 -14.35
CA PRO A 117 -13.65 -5.76 -13.00
C PRO A 117 -13.22 -7.24 -12.98
N GLY A 118 -12.73 -7.69 -11.83
CA GLY A 118 -12.38 -9.09 -11.58
C GLY A 118 -12.87 -9.54 -10.21
N THR A 119 -12.11 -10.43 -9.58
CA THR A 119 -12.26 -10.66 -8.13
C THR A 119 -11.80 -9.40 -7.39
N HIS A 120 -12.66 -8.88 -6.51
CA HIS A 120 -12.39 -7.67 -5.75
C HIS A 120 -11.93 -7.98 -4.33
N LEU A 121 -11.03 -7.13 -3.84
CA LEU A 121 -10.64 -7.04 -2.44
C LEU A 121 -10.84 -5.58 -2.01
N TRP A 122 -11.99 -5.32 -1.38
CA TRP A 122 -12.32 -4.01 -0.83
C TRP A 122 -11.72 -3.88 0.58
N TYR A 123 -10.91 -2.84 0.79
CA TYR A 123 -10.28 -2.59 2.08
C TYR A 123 -10.95 -1.45 2.82
N TYR A 124 -11.44 -0.46 2.09
CA TYR A 124 -12.17 0.67 2.67
C TYR A 124 -13.43 0.94 1.86
N GLY A 125 -14.45 1.41 2.57
CA GLY A 125 -15.73 1.81 2.00
C GLY A 125 -16.48 2.72 2.98
N THR A 126 -17.35 3.60 2.49
CA THR A 126 -18.23 4.39 3.37
C THR A 126 -19.30 3.53 4.08
N ASN A 127 -19.40 2.24 3.72
CA ASN A 127 -20.07 1.22 4.52
C ASN A 127 -19.39 -0.17 4.39
N SER A 128 -19.95 -1.18 5.05
CA SER A 128 -19.40 -2.54 5.07
C SER A 128 -19.81 -3.44 3.90
N THR A 129 -20.42 -2.85 2.86
CA THR A 129 -20.79 -3.60 1.65
C THR A 129 -19.56 -4.26 1.04
N SER A 130 -19.73 -5.48 0.53
CA SER A 130 -18.65 -6.26 -0.08
C SER A 130 -17.45 -6.55 0.85
N GLY A 131 -17.63 -6.43 2.16
CA GLY A 131 -16.62 -6.75 3.17
C GLY A 131 -15.64 -5.62 3.48
N ALA A 132 -15.87 -4.40 2.98
CA ALA A 132 -15.02 -3.25 3.24
C ALA A 132 -14.98 -2.90 4.74
N ALA A 133 -13.78 -2.80 5.30
CA ALA A 133 -13.54 -2.38 6.67
C ALA A 133 -12.05 -2.06 6.86
N PRO A 134 -11.67 -0.89 7.42
CA PRO A 134 -12.50 0.09 8.14
C PRO A 134 -13.46 0.92 7.28
N ILE A 135 -14.38 1.62 7.94
CA ILE A 135 -15.35 2.52 7.31
C ILE A 135 -14.72 3.90 7.10
N LEU A 136 -14.84 4.43 5.88
CA LEU A 136 -14.46 5.79 5.53
C LEU A 136 -15.38 6.82 6.20
N VAL A 137 -14.85 7.99 6.52
CA VAL A 137 -15.57 9.04 7.26
C VAL A 137 -15.96 10.17 6.31
N ASP A 138 -17.25 10.49 6.29
CA ASP A 138 -17.83 11.56 5.45
C ASP A 138 -18.20 12.79 6.28
N ASP A 139 -17.23 13.37 6.98
CA ASP A 139 -17.41 14.56 7.83
C ASP A 139 -16.99 15.87 7.14
N GLY A 140 -16.66 15.80 5.85
CA GLY A 140 -16.20 16.95 5.08
C GLY A 140 -14.79 17.40 5.46
N GLN A 141 -13.99 16.54 6.09
CA GLN A 141 -12.56 16.74 6.32
C GLN A 141 -11.73 15.64 5.65
N TRP A 142 -10.48 15.95 5.31
CA TRP A 142 -9.52 14.95 4.82
C TRP A 142 -9.10 14.02 5.96
N HIS A 143 -9.12 12.72 5.69
CA HIS A 143 -8.60 11.67 6.57
C HIS A 143 -7.59 10.81 5.81
N THR A 144 -6.47 10.53 6.44
CA THR A 144 -5.48 9.59 5.90
C THR A 144 -5.81 8.16 6.34
N TYR A 145 -5.88 7.27 5.37
CA TYR A 145 -6.11 5.85 5.58
C TYR A 145 -4.87 5.04 5.22
N THR A 146 -4.62 3.99 6.00
CA THR A 146 -3.50 3.08 5.77
C THR A 146 -3.97 1.65 6.02
N TYR A 147 -3.70 0.75 5.09
CA TYR A 147 -4.05 -0.65 5.20
C TYR A 147 -2.84 -1.53 4.94
N ASP A 148 -2.42 -2.23 5.99
CA ASP A 148 -1.38 -3.24 5.89
C ASP A 148 -2.01 -4.60 5.65
N PHE A 149 -1.51 -5.32 4.64
CA PHE A 149 -2.00 -6.65 4.33
C PHE A 149 -0.88 -7.59 3.92
N ILE A 150 -1.08 -8.86 4.21
CA ILE A 150 -0.24 -9.94 3.69
C ILE A 150 -0.92 -10.44 2.41
N ALA A 151 -0.22 -10.38 1.29
CA ALA A 151 -0.75 -10.87 0.02
C ALA A 151 -1.16 -12.35 0.14
N PRO A 152 -2.47 -12.69 0.00
CA PRO A 152 -2.94 -14.06 0.10
C PRO A 152 -2.40 -14.91 -1.05
N SER A 153 -2.25 -16.21 -0.81
CA SER A 153 -1.76 -17.16 -1.83
C SER A 153 -2.63 -17.21 -3.10
N SER A 154 -3.90 -16.83 -2.99
CA SER A 154 -4.87 -16.75 -4.08
C SER A 154 -4.91 -15.40 -4.79
N ILE A 155 -4.18 -14.38 -4.33
CA ILE A 155 -4.27 -13.02 -4.90
C ILE A 155 -3.68 -12.95 -6.31
N GLY A 156 -2.89 -13.93 -6.74
CA GLY A 156 -2.47 -14.09 -8.13
C GLY A 156 -1.49 -13.01 -8.60
N SER A 157 -1.51 -12.75 -9.90
CA SER A 157 -0.72 -11.74 -10.63
C SER A 157 -1.67 -10.78 -11.34
N SER A 158 -1.17 -9.65 -11.82
CA SER A 158 -1.99 -8.62 -12.47
C SER A 158 -3.07 -7.99 -11.57
N ILE A 159 -2.65 -7.43 -10.44
CA ILE A 159 -3.52 -6.71 -9.53
C ILE A 159 -3.60 -5.23 -9.89
N HIS A 160 -4.81 -4.69 -9.94
CA HIS A 160 -5.08 -3.29 -10.22
C HIS A 160 -5.60 -2.61 -8.97
N LEU A 161 -5.08 -1.42 -8.67
CA LEU A 161 -5.71 -0.55 -7.68
C LEU A 161 -6.99 0.01 -8.29
N MET A 162 -8.05 0.10 -7.49
CA MET A 162 -9.33 0.65 -7.93
C MET A 162 -9.98 1.54 -6.88
N PHE A 163 -10.69 2.54 -7.38
CA PHE A 163 -11.54 3.42 -6.58
C PHE A 163 -12.94 3.47 -7.17
N GLU A 164 -13.91 3.82 -6.32
CA GLU A 164 -15.31 3.87 -6.69
C GLU A 164 -16.06 4.95 -5.91
N ASP A 165 -17.02 5.55 -6.59
CA ASP A 165 -18.12 6.32 -6.02
C ASP A 165 -19.41 5.50 -6.19
N PHE A 166 -19.73 4.75 -5.15
CA PHE A 166 -20.70 3.67 -5.18
C PHE A 166 -22.14 4.17 -5.11
N SER A 167 -22.95 3.72 -6.06
CA SER A 167 -24.38 3.97 -6.09
C SER A 167 -25.16 3.10 -5.10
N TYR A 168 -25.35 3.56 -3.86
CA TYR A 168 -26.25 2.93 -2.88
C TYR A 168 -27.72 2.95 -3.28
N SER A 169 -28.15 4.02 -3.96
CA SER A 169 -29.55 4.20 -4.35
C SER A 169 -29.66 5.18 -5.52
N ALA A 170 -30.87 5.36 -6.06
CA ALA A 170 -31.14 6.38 -7.06
C ALA A 170 -30.93 7.82 -6.56
N ALA A 171 -30.75 8.02 -5.24
CA ALA A 171 -30.44 9.33 -4.66
C ALA A 171 -28.92 9.61 -4.61
N SER A 172 -28.06 8.60 -4.79
CA SER A 172 -26.59 8.76 -4.75
C SER A 172 -26.14 9.87 -5.71
N VAL A 173 -25.27 10.73 -5.22
CA VAL A 173 -24.68 11.84 -5.97
C VAL A 173 -23.29 11.41 -6.42
N ALA A 174 -22.84 11.89 -7.57
CA ALA A 174 -21.47 11.66 -8.01
C ALA A 174 -20.58 12.82 -7.58
N GLY A 175 -19.34 12.51 -7.24
CA GLY A 175 -18.29 13.49 -6.96
C GLY A 175 -18.27 14.00 -5.52
N ASP A 176 -18.96 13.31 -4.61
CA ASP A 176 -18.86 13.52 -3.16
C ASP A 176 -17.85 12.60 -2.48
N ALA A 177 -17.32 11.59 -3.17
CA ALA A 177 -16.13 10.83 -2.78
C ALA A 177 -14.86 11.38 -3.47
N LEU A 178 -13.90 11.85 -2.67
CA LEU A 178 -12.63 12.36 -3.18
C LEU A 178 -11.43 11.58 -2.60
N PHE A 179 -10.42 11.35 -3.43
CA PHE A 179 -9.20 10.62 -3.07
C PHE A 179 -7.95 11.39 -3.48
N ASP A 180 -6.88 11.28 -2.68
CA ASP A 180 -5.59 11.90 -2.95
C ASP A 180 -4.42 11.11 -2.32
N ASN A 181 -3.17 11.49 -2.63
CA ASN A 181 -1.93 11.01 -2.02
C ASN A 181 -1.85 9.48 -1.92
N VAL A 182 -2.16 8.82 -3.02
CA VAL A 182 -2.29 7.38 -3.10
C VAL A 182 -0.91 6.75 -3.21
N GLN A 183 -0.64 5.75 -2.40
CA GLN A 183 0.62 5.00 -2.43
C GLN A 183 0.40 3.52 -2.14
N ILE A 184 1.11 2.68 -2.89
CA ILE A 184 1.29 1.26 -2.57
C ILE A 184 2.77 1.01 -2.37
N SER A 185 3.15 0.32 -1.30
CA SER A 185 4.55 -0.01 -1.02
C SER A 185 4.70 -1.39 -0.37
N THR A 186 5.89 -1.97 -0.49
CA THR A 186 6.25 -3.17 0.27
C THR A 186 6.60 -2.80 1.70
N ILE A 187 6.11 -3.54 2.69
CA ILE A 187 6.62 -3.45 4.07
C ILE A 187 7.86 -4.32 4.16
N PRO A 188 9.04 -3.75 4.46
CA PRO A 188 10.25 -4.55 4.57
C PRO A 188 10.15 -5.50 5.76
N VAL A 189 10.43 -6.79 5.53
CA VAL A 189 10.49 -7.75 6.63
C VAL A 189 11.71 -7.40 7.49
N PRO A 190 11.58 -7.26 8.82
CA PRO A 190 12.72 -7.00 9.69
C PRO A 190 13.81 -8.05 9.42
N GLY A 191 15.06 -7.59 9.16
CA GLY A 191 16.18 -8.42 8.68
C GLY A 191 16.62 -9.59 9.60
N ALA A 192 15.90 -9.87 10.69
CA ALA A 192 16.13 -10.98 11.59
C ALA A 192 16.00 -12.36 10.91
N LEU A 193 15.14 -12.50 9.89
CA LEU A 193 15.02 -13.77 9.14
C LEU A 193 16.27 -14.06 8.28
N LEU A 194 16.91 -13.03 7.72
CA LEU A 194 18.14 -13.18 6.94
C LEU A 194 19.34 -13.60 7.82
N LEU A 195 19.40 -13.08 9.05
CA LEU A 195 20.44 -13.41 10.04
C LEU A 195 20.29 -14.84 10.58
N GLY A 196 19.06 -15.37 10.71
CA GLY A 196 18.81 -16.74 11.13
C GLY A 196 19.39 -17.79 10.17
N SER A 197 19.29 -17.57 8.85
CA SER A 197 19.85 -18.46 7.83
C SER A 197 21.39 -18.47 7.81
N ILE A 198 22.03 -17.33 8.07
CA ILE A 198 23.50 -17.24 8.09
C ILE A 198 24.06 -17.84 9.41
N GLY A 199 23.38 -17.62 10.53
CA GLY A 199 23.76 -18.16 11.84
C GLY A 199 23.74 -19.70 11.91
N LEU A 200 22.76 -20.34 11.25
CA LEU A 200 22.69 -21.81 11.15
C LEU A 200 23.74 -22.39 10.20
N GLY A 201 24.10 -21.68 9.13
CA GLY A 201 25.18 -22.08 8.22
C GLY A 201 26.58 -22.06 8.86
N LEU A 202 26.88 -21.01 9.63
CA LEU A 202 28.16 -20.86 10.35
C LEU A 202 28.32 -21.85 11.49
N THR A 203 27.26 -22.12 12.25
CA THR A 203 27.29 -23.14 13.33
C THR A 203 27.43 -24.56 12.77
N GLY A 204 26.79 -24.86 11.63
CA GLY A 204 26.99 -26.14 10.92
C GLY A 204 28.41 -26.32 10.38
N HIS A 205 29.00 -25.26 9.81
CA HIS A 205 30.37 -25.33 9.27
C HIS A 205 31.45 -25.45 10.36
N LEU A 206 31.25 -24.81 11.52
CA LEU A 206 32.16 -24.91 12.67
C LEU A 206 32.07 -26.27 13.38
N ARG A 207 30.90 -26.92 13.37
CA ARG A 207 30.75 -28.27 13.96
C ARG A 207 31.45 -29.37 13.14
N ARG A 208 31.60 -29.19 11.82
CA ARG A 208 32.34 -30.14 10.95
C ARG A 208 33.86 -30.08 11.09
N ARG A 209 34.43 -28.99 11.62
CA ARG A 209 35.89 -28.81 11.75
C ARG A 209 36.50 -29.36 13.04
N ARG A 210 35.70 -29.95 13.94
CA ARG A 210 36.18 -30.62 15.17
C ARG A 210 36.18 -32.15 15.07
N ALA A 211 35.92 -32.70 13.89
CA ALA A 211 35.88 -34.13 13.65
C ALA A 211 36.99 -34.57 12.68
N PHE A 212 38.22 -34.12 12.90
CA PHE A 212 39.47 -34.72 12.37
C PHE A 212 40.62 -34.35 13.30
#